data_AF-A0A7K4IJZ2-F1
#
_entry.id   AF-A0A7K4IJZ2-F1
#
_cell.length_a   1.000
_cell.length_b   1.000
_cell.length_c   1.000
_cell.angle_alpha   90.00
_cell.angle_beta   90.00
_cell.angle_gamma   90.00
#
_symmetry.space_group_name_H-M   'P 1'
#
loop_
_entity.id
_entity.type
_entity.pdbx_description
1 polymer ?
#
loop_
_entity_poly.entity_id
_entity_poly.type
_entity_poly.pdbx_seq_one_letter_code
_entity_poly.pdbx_strand_id
1 'polypeptide(L)'
;MARNKRLLIFGVIVSAIFVMIGCVWLSSSAETLDMIAEHYGVSERPFWIPLVPGYELPGFEGNIIANMTIGITFTLLILGFTLLVGKALKAER
;
A
#
# COMPACT_ATOMS: atom_id res chain seq x y z
N MET A 1 -26.17 0.22 21.50
CA MET A 1 -25.43 0.85 20.37
C MET A 1 -24.00 1.29 20.70
N ALA A 2 -23.73 1.97 21.83
CA ALA A 2 -22.40 2.52 22.14
C ALA A 2 -21.27 1.47 22.28
N ARG A 3 -21.55 0.27 22.80
CA ARG A 3 -20.56 -0.81 22.97
C ARG A 3 -20.00 -1.32 21.63
N ASN A 4 -20.87 -1.47 20.63
CA ASN A 4 -20.48 -1.95 19.30
C ASN A 4 -19.61 -0.90 18.58
N LYS A 5 -19.92 0.39 18.74
CA LYS A 5 -19.09 1.48 18.19
C LYS A 5 -17.68 1.49 18.80
N ARG A 6 -17.54 1.24 20.10
CA ARG A 6 -16.23 1.16 20.78
C ARG A 6 -15.39 -0.02 20.29
N LEU A 7 -16.01 -1.20 20.14
CA LEU A 7 -15.34 -2.39 19.59
C LEU A 7 -14.87 -2.17 18.15
N LEU A 8 -15.69 -1.50 17.33
CA LEU A 8 -15.36 -1.18 15.94
C LEU A 8 -14.19 -0.21 15.86
N ILE A 9 -14.22 0.87 16.66
CA ILE A 9 -13.11 1.84 16.74
C ILE A 9 -11.82 1.15 17.21
N PHE A 10 -11.90 0.29 18.23
CA PHE A 10 -10.75 -0.45 18.71
C PHE A 10 -10.15 -1.36 17.63
N GLY A 11 -11.00 -2.10 16.89
CA GLY A 11 -10.55 -2.94 15.78
C GLY A 11 -9.88 -2.13 14.65
N VAL A 12 -10.42 -0.96 14.32
CA VAL A 12 -9.81 -0.04 13.33
C VAL A 12 -8.45 0.45 13.80
N ILE A 13 -8.31 0.83 15.07
CA ILE A 13 -7.03 1.29 15.63
C ILE A 13 -6.01 0.15 15.61
N VAL A 14 -6.37 -1.04 16.08
CA VAL A 14 -5.45 -2.20 16.12
C VAL A 14 -5.01 -2.60 14.72
N SER A 15 -5.93 -2.65 13.75
CA SER A 15 -5.58 -2.97 12.36
C SER A 15 -4.68 -1.89 11.74
N ALA A 16 -4.95 -0.61 11.97
CA ALA A 16 -4.08 0.48 11.50
C ALA A 16 -2.66 0.36 12.06
N ILE A 17 -2.52 0.09 13.37
CA ILE A 17 -1.21 -0.12 14.00
C ILE A 17 -0.49 -1.33 13.38
N PHE A 18 -1.20 -2.45 13.22
CA PHE A 18 -0.62 -3.66 12.65
C PHE A 18 -0.15 -3.46 11.20
N VAL A 19 -0.95 -2.76 10.38
CA VAL A 19 -0.58 -2.40 9.02
C VAL A 19 0.63 -1.49 8.99
N MET A 20 0.69 -0.44 9.83
CA MET A 20 1.84 0.46 9.86
C MET A 20 3.13 -0.27 10.25
N ILE A 21 3.09 -1.10 11.30
CA ILE A 21 4.24 -1.90 11.73
C ILE A 21 4.66 -2.86 10.63
N GLY A 22 3.70 -3.56 10.01
CA GLY A 22 3.95 -4.49 8.91
C GLY A 22 4.62 -3.80 7.73
N CYS A 23 4.09 -2.65 7.28
CA CYS A 23 4.65 -1.89 6.17
C CYS A 23 6.09 -1.43 6.45
N VAL A 24 6.36 -0.88 7.63
CA VAL A 24 7.73 -0.44 8.00
C VAL A 24 8.69 -1.63 8.03
N TRP A 25 8.30 -2.71 8.70
CA TRP A 25 9.14 -3.90 8.81
C TRP A 25 9.42 -4.51 7.43
N LEU A 26 8.39 -4.75 6.62
CA LEU A 26 8.53 -5.34 5.29
C LEU A 26 9.37 -4.45 4.37
N SER A 27 9.17 -3.13 4.42
CA SER A 27 9.95 -2.18 3.63
C SER A 27 11.44 -2.24 3.98
N SER A 28 11.79 -2.29 5.27
CA SER A 28 13.19 -2.37 5.69
C SER A 28 13.84 -3.73 5.40
N SER A 29 13.06 -4.82 5.42
CA SER A 29 13.57 -6.17 5.14
C SER A 29 13.92 -6.40 3.67
N ALA A 30 13.20 -5.77 2.74
CA ALA A 30 13.47 -5.91 1.30
C ALA A 30 14.83 -5.29 0.95
N GLU A 31 15.08 -4.05 1.37
CA GLU A 31 16.37 -3.37 1.12
C GLU A 31 17.57 -4.06 1.78
N THR A 32 17.39 -4.72 2.93
CA THR A 32 18.53 -5.35 3.63
C THR A 32 19.06 -6.59 2.91
N LEU A 33 18.19 -7.36 2.26
CA LEU A 33 18.61 -8.53 1.49
C LEU A 33 19.40 -8.13 0.24
N ASP A 34 18.95 -7.07 -0.43
CA ASP A 34 19.60 -6.55 -1.63
C ASP A 34 20.98 -5.97 -1.29
N MET A 35 21.10 -5.20 -0.20
CA MET A 35 22.40 -4.72 0.28
C MET A 35 23.38 -5.85 0.64
N ILE A 36 22.89 -6.94 1.24
CA ILE A 36 23.74 -8.10 1.55
C ILE A 36 24.18 -8.79 0.25
N ALA A 37 23.28 -8.97 -0.71
CA ALA A 37 23.61 -9.57 -2.01
C ALA A 37 24.66 -8.75 -2.77
N GLU A 38 24.52 -7.42 -2.79
CA GLU A 38 25.51 -6.50 -3.37
C GLU A 38 26.86 -6.57 -2.65
N HIS A 39 26.86 -6.71 -1.31
CA HIS A 39 28.10 -6.89 -0.54
C HIS A 39 28.88 -8.15 -0.96
N TYR A 40 28.18 -9.20 -1.38
CA TYR A 40 28.78 -10.42 -1.94
C TYR A 40 29.03 -10.36 -3.46
N GLY A 41 28.92 -9.17 -4.06
CA GLY A 41 29.21 -8.93 -5.48
C GLY A 41 28.10 -9.40 -6.43
N VAL A 42 26.92 -9.73 -5.90
CA VAL A 42 25.75 -10.09 -6.69
C VAL A 42 24.94 -8.82 -6.95
N SER A 43 25.12 -8.23 -8.13
CA SER A 43 24.26 -7.13 -8.58
C SER A 43 22.93 -7.68 -9.07
N GLU A 44 21.82 -7.10 -8.63
CA GLU A 44 20.53 -7.41 -9.22
C GLU A 44 20.57 -7.15 -10.72
N ARG A 45 20.37 -8.22 -11.50
CA ARG A 45 20.09 -8.09 -12.92
C ARG A 45 18.61 -8.36 -13.09
N PRO A 46 17.82 -7.41 -13.63
CA PRO A 46 16.42 -7.65 -13.87
C PRO A 46 16.28 -8.86 -14.79
N PHE A 47 15.66 -9.94 -14.29
CA PHE A 47 15.38 -11.14 -15.09
C PHE A 47 14.47 -10.82 -16.28
N TRP A 48 13.65 -9.78 -16.12
CA TRP A 48 12.80 -9.20 -17.15
C TRP A 48 12.82 -7.68 -16.99
N ILE A 49 12.74 -6.95 -18.10
CA ILE A 49 12.59 -5.49 -18.06
C ILE A 49 11.14 -5.22 -17.67
N PRO A 50 10.87 -4.64 -16.48
CA PRO A 50 9.51 -4.29 -16.13
C PRO A 50 8.97 -3.26 -17.12
N LEU A 51 7.71 -3.40 -17.51
CA LEU A 51 7.03 -2.41 -18.36
C LEU A 51 7.09 -1.00 -17.75
N VAL A 52 7.18 -0.92 -16.42
CA VAL A 52 7.35 0.32 -15.67
C VAL A 52 8.48 0.13 -14.65
N PRO A 53 9.69 0.65 -14.91
CA PRO A 53 10.78 0.60 -13.93
C PRO A 53 10.43 1.47 -12.71
N GLY A 54 10.60 0.92 -11.51
CA GLY A 54 10.49 1.65 -10.24
C GLY A 54 9.08 1.91 -9.68
N TYR A 55 7.99 1.49 -10.34
CA TYR A 55 6.60 1.88 -9.98
C TYR A 55 6.39 3.41 -9.88
N GLU A 56 7.33 4.20 -10.39
CA GLU A 56 7.23 5.65 -10.41
C GLU A 56 6.59 6.09 -11.72
N LEU A 57 5.90 7.23 -11.68
CA LEU A 57 5.36 7.79 -12.91
C LEU A 57 6.53 8.31 -13.76
N PRO A 58 6.65 7.90 -15.03
CA PRO A 58 7.70 8.41 -15.90
C PRO A 58 7.66 9.95 -15.97
N GLY A 59 8.79 10.60 -15.70
CA GLY A 59 8.90 12.06 -15.60
C GLY A 59 8.56 12.66 -14.23
N PHE A 60 8.20 11.83 -13.24
CA PHE A 60 7.97 12.22 -11.84
C PHE A 60 8.75 11.31 -10.87
N GLU A 61 9.85 10.72 -11.33
CA GLU A 61 10.70 9.85 -10.52
C GLU A 61 11.20 10.57 -9.27
N GLY A 62 11.07 9.93 -8.09
CA GLY A 62 11.40 10.52 -6.79
C GLY A 62 10.49 11.66 -6.30
N ASN A 63 9.43 12.03 -7.04
CA ASN A 63 8.54 13.12 -6.63
C ASN A 63 7.52 12.64 -5.57
N ILE A 64 7.85 12.91 -4.30
CA ILE A 64 7.04 12.54 -3.13
C ILE A 64 5.60 13.05 -3.24
N ILE A 65 5.39 14.26 -3.75
CA ILE A 65 4.05 14.86 -3.87
C ILE A 65 3.24 14.11 -4.93
N ALA A 66 3.83 13.80 -6.08
CA ALA A 66 3.18 13.00 -7.12
C ALA A 66 2.80 11.61 -6.58
N ASN A 67 3.73 10.94 -5.90
CA ASN A 67 3.51 9.62 -5.32
C ASN A 67 2.39 9.62 -4.27
N MET A 68 2.37 10.59 -3.35
CA MET A 68 1.27 10.75 -2.40
C MET A 68 -0.07 11.03 -3.08
N THR A 69 -0.08 11.87 -4.11
CA THR A 69 -1.31 12.24 -4.83
C THR A 69 -1.93 11.03 -5.53
N ILE A 70 -1.10 10.21 -6.17
CA ILE A 70 -1.53 8.96 -6.81
C ILE A 70 -2.11 8.01 -5.75
N GLY A 71 -1.38 7.80 -4.64
CA GLY A 71 -1.82 6.93 -3.56
C GLY A 71 -3.18 7.34 -2.97
N ILE A 72 -3.37 8.64 -2.69
CA ILE A 72 -4.64 9.18 -2.19
C ILE A 72 -5.75 8.98 -3.23
N THR A 73 -5.48 9.29 -4.49
CA THR A 73 -6.47 9.20 -5.58
C THR A 73 -6.98 7.77 -5.75
N PHE A 74 -6.08 6.79 -5.83
CA PHE A 74 -6.47 5.38 -5.94
C PHE A 74 -7.18 4.86 -4.70
N THR A 75 -6.77 5.30 -3.51
CA THR A 75 -7.47 4.95 -2.26
C THR A 75 -8.91 5.46 -2.26
N LEU A 76 -9.15 6.72 -2.65
CA LEU A 76 -10.49 7.28 -2.74
C LEU A 76 -11.34 6.56 -3.81
N LEU A 77 -10.73 6.19 -4.93
CA LEU A 77 -11.38 5.39 -5.98
C LEU A 77 -11.87 4.04 -5.44
N ILE A 78 -10.99 3.30 -4.76
CA ILE A 78 -11.32 1.99 -4.19
C ILE A 78 -12.43 2.12 -3.14
N LEU A 79 -12.36 3.13 -2.26
CA LEU A 79 -13.41 3.39 -1.28
C LEU A 79 -14.75 3.72 -1.96
N GLY A 80 -14.73 4.55 -2.99
CA GLY A 80 -15.90 4.89 -3.79
C GLY A 80 -16.55 3.66 -4.42
N PHE A 81 -15.75 2.82 -5.08
CA PHE A 81 -16.22 1.56 -5.66
C PHE A 81 -16.77 0.60 -4.60
N THR A 82 -16.08 0.45 -3.48
CA THR A 82 -16.52 -0.42 -2.38
C THR A 82 -17.86 0.05 -1.81
N LEU A 83 -18.05 1.37 -1.66
CA LEU A 83 -19.33 1.94 -1.22
C LEU A 83 -20.44 1.72 -2.26
N LEU A 84 -20.14 1.88 -3.55
CA LEU A 84 -21.10 1.61 -4.62
C LEU A 84 -21.54 0.15 -4.63
N VAL A 85 -20.59 -0.79 -4.57
CA VAL A 85 -20.87 -2.23 -4.51
C VAL A 85 -21.68 -2.56 -3.25
N GLY A 86 -21.28 -2.03 -2.09
CA GLY A 86 -22.00 -2.24 -0.84
C GLY A 86 -23.42 -1.68 -0.85
N LYS A 87 -23.67 -0.58 -1.58
CA LYS A 87 -25.02 -0.04 -1.80
C LYS A 87 -25.82 -0.91 -2.76
N ALA A 88 -25.23 -1.33 -3.87
CA ALA A 88 -25.90 -2.19 -4.86
C ALA A 88 -26.36 -3.51 -4.24
N LEU A 89 -25.48 -4.18 -3.47
CA LEU A 89 -25.80 -5.43 -2.77
C LEU A 89 -26.86 -5.27 -1.67
N LYS A 90 -27.00 -4.07 -1.09
CA LYS A 90 -28.07 -3.77 -0.12
C LYS A 90 -29.40 -3.41 -0.77
N ALA A 91 -29.39 -2.90 -2.00
CA ALA A 91 -30.61 -2.55 -2.72
C ALA A 91 -31.39 -3.78 -3.20
N GLU A 92 -30.73 -4.95 -3.25
CA GLU A 92 -31.30 -6.22 -3.69
C GLU A 92 -31.93 -7.04 -2.53
N ARG A 93 -31.99 -6.50 -1.31
CA ARG A 93 -32.54 -7.17 -0.11
C ARG A 93 -33.60 -6.33 0.58
#